data_AF-A0A7Y2YWQ8-F1
#
_entry.id   AF-A0A7Y2YWQ8-F1
#
_cell.length_a   1.000
_cell.length_b   1.000
_cell.length_c   1.000
_cell.angle_alpha   90.00
_cell.angle_beta   90.00
_cell.angle_gamma   90.00
#
_symmetry.space_group_name_H-M   'P 1'
#
loop_
_entity.id
_entity.type
_entity.pdbx_description
1 polymer ?
#
loop_
_entity_poly.entity_id
_entity_poly.type
_entity_poly.pdbx_seq_one_letter_code
_entity_poly.pdbx_strand_id
1 'polypeptide(L)'
;MKKPTNNPFPMLAALLCMLLPAMPAQAAEVDFSCMNYRVWSKSHLSSEYRSFDIVVQNQCPGSVYWAMCIERIDPDTFVVAETHNPTGYVEEGKKARVNLNLRKHPNDAKFRSRFQEFYVDVGYSIDGAPAPNCFASQCEAKKRSLRLEIRENENVWEQAERALSERIKNECPDTGWDTLQSQECEDRVKAASQAELQRFEATDLELREQVTEIEPGDCRSYSGELAE
;
A
#
# COMPACT_ATOMS: atom_id res chain seq x y z
N MET A 1 11.39 -77.44 -64.61
CA MET A 1 11.28 -77.79 -63.18
C MET A 1 12.14 -76.83 -62.36
N LYS A 2 11.61 -76.38 -61.21
CA LYS A 2 12.19 -75.50 -60.17
C LYS A 2 12.21 -73.97 -60.42
N LYS A 3 11.16 -73.37 -59.84
CA LYS A 3 10.90 -72.08 -59.15
C LYS A 3 11.91 -70.91 -59.17
N PRO A 4 11.37 -69.67 -59.00
CA PRO A 4 12.06 -68.40 -59.22
C PRO A 4 12.69 -67.81 -57.95
N THR A 5 13.63 -66.88 -58.11
CA THR A 5 14.03 -65.93 -57.08
C THR A 5 13.70 -64.50 -57.52
N ASN A 6 12.69 -63.96 -56.85
CA ASN A 6 12.41 -62.56 -56.57
C ASN A 6 13.72 -61.79 -56.24
N ASN A 7 13.95 -60.52 -56.60
CA ASN A 7 13.11 -59.35 -56.34
C ASN A 7 13.54 -58.11 -57.19
N PRO A 8 12.68 -57.08 -57.30
CA PRO A 8 12.87 -55.85 -58.07
C PRO A 8 13.09 -54.56 -57.23
N PHE A 9 13.72 -53.53 -57.84
CA PHE A 9 13.51 -52.07 -57.66
C PHE A 9 13.73 -51.44 -56.22
N PRO A 10 13.64 -50.10 -56.01
CA PRO A 10 14.69 -49.08 -56.12
C PRO A 10 14.80 -48.13 -54.89
N MET A 11 15.55 -47.00 -55.04
CA MET A 11 15.55 -45.74 -54.26
C MET A 11 14.52 -45.55 -53.12
N LEU A 12 15.01 -45.16 -51.93
CA LEU A 12 14.43 -44.29 -50.87
C LEU A 12 15.20 -44.68 -49.58
N ALA A 13 15.85 -43.84 -48.79
CA ALA A 13 15.42 -42.55 -48.29
C ALA A 13 16.64 -41.78 -47.76
N ALA A 14 17.00 -40.70 -48.45
CA ALA A 14 17.73 -39.59 -47.86
C ALA A 14 16.69 -38.58 -47.38
N LEU A 15 16.13 -38.75 -46.17
CA LEU A 15 15.44 -37.70 -45.40
C LEU A 15 14.95 -38.27 -44.06
N LEU A 16 15.82 -38.35 -43.05
CA LEU A 16 15.39 -38.71 -41.69
C LEU A 16 16.22 -38.00 -40.61
N CYS A 17 16.39 -36.68 -40.73
CA CYS A 17 16.99 -35.84 -39.68
C CYS A 17 16.09 -34.65 -39.24
N MET A 18 14.81 -34.59 -39.64
CA MET A 18 13.93 -33.43 -39.33
C MET A 18 12.77 -33.75 -38.37
N LEU A 19 12.91 -34.72 -37.46
CA LEU A 19 11.89 -35.01 -36.45
C LEU A 19 12.51 -35.21 -35.06
N LEU A 20 13.47 -34.37 -34.69
CA LEU A 20 13.73 -34.15 -33.28
C LEU A 20 12.67 -33.18 -32.76
N PRO A 21 11.87 -33.53 -31.73
CA PRO A 21 11.03 -32.55 -31.06
C PRO A 21 11.96 -31.45 -30.56
N ALA A 22 11.75 -30.23 -31.05
CA ALA A 22 12.41 -29.06 -30.50
C ALA A 22 12.08 -29.05 -29.00
N MET A 23 13.08 -29.29 -28.17
CA MET A 23 12.93 -29.08 -26.73
C MET A 23 12.44 -27.63 -26.57
N PRO A 24 11.39 -27.39 -25.75
CA PRO A 24 10.95 -26.03 -25.52
C PRO A 24 12.14 -25.26 -24.96
N ALA A 25 12.64 -24.29 -25.73
CA ALA A 25 13.57 -23.31 -25.21
C ALA A 25 12.86 -22.65 -24.03
N GLN A 26 13.29 -22.96 -22.82
CA GLN A 26 12.87 -22.22 -21.63
C GLN A 26 13.32 -20.79 -21.90
N ALA A 27 12.37 -19.91 -22.23
CA ALA A 27 12.64 -18.50 -22.37
C ALA A 27 13.35 -18.07 -21.08
N ALA A 28 14.56 -17.54 -21.20
CA ALA A 28 15.25 -16.97 -20.06
C ALA A 28 14.30 -15.96 -19.43
N GLU A 29 14.04 -16.12 -18.13
CA GLU A 29 13.19 -15.19 -17.38
C GLU A 29 13.75 -13.78 -17.57
N VAL A 30 12.93 -12.88 -18.11
CA VAL A 30 13.36 -11.53 -18.43
C VAL A 30 13.60 -10.80 -17.12
N ASP A 31 14.83 -10.36 -16.91
CA ASP A 31 15.18 -9.59 -15.72
C ASP A 31 14.65 -8.15 -15.83
N PHE A 32 13.77 -7.77 -14.90
CA PHE A 32 13.21 -6.43 -14.77
C PHE A 32 13.83 -5.64 -13.61
N SER A 33 15.02 -6.00 -13.12
CA SER A 33 15.73 -5.29 -12.05
C SER A 33 16.00 -3.80 -12.33
N CYS A 34 16.00 -3.40 -13.61
CA CYS A 34 16.10 -2.01 -14.08
C CYS A 34 14.75 -1.25 -14.09
N MET A 35 13.63 -1.94 -13.84
CA MET A 35 12.35 -1.32 -13.56
C MET A 35 12.26 -0.99 -12.08
N ASN A 36 11.66 0.15 -11.76
CA ASN A 36 11.25 0.44 -10.38
C ASN A 36 9.97 1.27 -10.36
N TYR A 37 9.30 1.23 -9.22
CA TYR A 37 8.24 2.18 -8.90
C TYR A 37 8.54 2.92 -7.61
N ARG A 38 7.99 4.13 -7.48
CA ARG A 38 8.03 4.94 -6.26
C ARG A 38 6.68 5.56 -6.01
N VAL A 39 6.30 5.63 -4.73
CA VAL A 39 5.10 6.32 -4.28
C VAL A 39 5.51 7.65 -3.66
N TRP A 40 4.98 8.75 -4.18
CA TRP A 40 5.23 10.11 -3.69
C TRP A 40 3.95 10.73 -3.17
N SER A 41 3.94 11.18 -1.92
CA SER A 41 2.89 12.06 -1.41
C SER A 41 2.99 13.44 -2.06
N LYS A 42 1.85 14.02 -2.43
CA LYS A 42 1.76 15.43 -2.82
C LYS A 42 1.35 16.28 -1.62
N SER A 43 1.72 17.55 -1.66
CA SER A 43 1.15 18.58 -0.79
C SER A 43 -0.39 18.53 -0.86
N HIS A 44 -1.05 18.74 0.28
CA HIS A 44 -2.51 18.68 0.43
C HIS A 44 -3.23 19.42 -0.70
N LEU A 45 -4.10 18.71 -1.43
CA LEU A 45 -4.99 19.36 -2.40
C LEU A 45 -6.15 20.08 -1.68
N SER A 46 -6.63 19.53 -0.56
CA SER A 46 -7.68 20.10 0.31
C SER A 46 -7.75 19.34 1.65
N SER A 47 -8.58 19.81 2.59
CA SER A 47 -8.87 19.08 3.85
C SER A 47 -9.47 17.69 3.62
N GLU A 48 -10.15 17.49 2.49
CA GLU A 48 -10.93 16.28 2.18
C GLU A 48 -10.17 15.24 1.38
N TYR A 49 -9.03 15.60 0.78
CA TYR A 49 -8.29 14.72 -0.12
C TYR A 49 -6.79 14.81 0.08
N ARG A 50 -6.15 13.65 0.08
CA ARG A 50 -4.69 13.52 -0.06
C ARG A 50 -4.35 12.89 -1.39
N SER A 51 -3.28 13.37 -2.00
CA SER A 51 -2.88 12.91 -3.33
C SER A 51 -1.53 12.25 -3.32
N PHE A 52 -1.42 11.20 -4.12
CA PHE A 52 -0.21 10.44 -4.33
C PHE A 52 0.08 10.34 -5.82
N ASP A 53 1.36 10.28 -6.16
CA ASP A 53 1.82 9.82 -7.46
C ASP A 53 2.54 8.50 -7.30
N ILE A 54 2.08 7.49 -8.04
CA ILE A 54 2.80 6.24 -8.23
C ILE A 54 3.54 6.37 -9.55
N VAL A 55 4.87 6.46 -9.47
CA VAL A 55 5.74 6.70 -10.62
C VAL A 55 6.45 5.41 -10.97
N VAL A 56 6.21 4.89 -12.17
CA VAL A 56 6.93 3.74 -12.74
C VAL A 56 8.02 4.27 -13.64
N GLN A 57 9.26 3.83 -13.45
CA GLN A 57 10.42 4.24 -14.23
C GLN A 57 11.05 3.04 -14.93
N ASN A 58 11.31 3.19 -16.23
CA ASN A 58 12.00 2.19 -17.03
C ASN A 58 13.43 2.62 -17.32
N GLN A 59 14.39 1.84 -16.80
CA GLN A 59 15.81 1.96 -17.14
C GLN A 59 16.31 0.72 -17.90
N CYS A 60 15.40 -0.19 -18.24
CA CYS A 60 15.69 -1.36 -19.06
C CYS A 60 15.77 -0.97 -20.54
N PRO A 61 16.57 -1.71 -21.33
CA PRO A 61 16.57 -1.55 -22.78
C PRO A 61 15.18 -1.81 -23.38
N GLY A 62 14.73 -0.92 -24.25
CA GLY A 62 13.44 -1.05 -24.93
C GLY A 62 12.21 -0.68 -24.11
N SER A 63 11.03 -0.98 -24.65
CA SER A 63 9.75 -0.66 -24.02
C SER A 63 9.28 -1.80 -23.12
N VAL A 64 8.75 -1.44 -21.95
CA VAL A 64 8.25 -2.39 -20.96
C VAL A 64 6.79 -2.10 -20.67
N TYR A 65 5.95 -3.13 -20.73
CA TYR A 65 4.57 -3.07 -20.25
C TYR A 65 4.56 -3.13 -18.72
N TRP A 66 3.66 -2.35 -18.12
CA TRP A 66 3.43 -2.36 -16.69
C TRP A 66 1.94 -2.44 -16.41
N ALA A 67 1.61 -3.06 -15.28
CA ALA A 67 0.28 -3.08 -14.70
C ALA A 67 0.43 -3.01 -13.19
N MET A 68 -0.52 -2.38 -12.52
CA MET A 68 -0.52 -2.33 -11.05
C MET A 68 -1.88 -2.74 -10.51
N CYS A 69 -1.88 -3.36 -9.33
CA CYS A 69 -3.08 -3.52 -8.52
C CYS A 69 -2.98 -2.53 -7.36
N ILE A 70 -3.87 -1.55 -7.30
CA ILE A 70 -3.98 -0.60 -6.20
C ILE A 70 -5.24 -0.92 -5.41
N GLU A 71 -5.09 -1.32 -4.16
CA GLU A 71 -6.23 -1.61 -3.28
C GLU A 71 -6.35 -0.51 -2.22
N ARG A 72 -7.43 0.26 -2.26
CA ARG A 72 -7.75 1.26 -1.24
C ARG A 72 -8.43 0.58 -0.07
N ILE A 73 -8.00 0.94 1.12
CA ILE A 73 -8.44 0.35 2.38
C ILE A 73 -9.24 1.37 3.14
N ASP A 74 -10.38 0.92 3.63
CA ASP A 74 -11.15 1.66 4.60
C ASP A 74 -10.37 1.72 5.92
N PRO A 75 -10.02 2.92 6.43
CA PRO A 75 -9.10 3.08 7.56
C PRO A 75 -9.73 2.66 8.90
N ASP A 76 -10.99 2.22 8.87
CA ASP A 76 -11.71 1.77 10.04
C ASP A 76 -11.97 0.27 10.06
N THR A 77 -12.40 -0.29 8.97
CA THR A 77 -12.72 -1.72 8.87
C THR A 77 -11.51 -2.53 8.42
N PHE A 78 -10.50 -1.87 7.85
CA PHE A 78 -9.31 -2.47 7.25
C PHE A 78 -9.66 -3.45 6.11
N VAL A 79 -10.80 -3.20 5.46
CA VAL A 79 -11.30 -3.95 4.31
C VAL A 79 -11.01 -3.17 3.03
N VAL A 80 -10.79 -3.90 1.93
CA VAL A 80 -10.67 -3.32 0.60
C VAL A 80 -11.98 -2.64 0.21
N ALA A 81 -11.94 -1.32 0.08
CA ALA A 81 -13.05 -0.50 -0.35
C ALA A 81 -13.14 -0.38 -1.87
N GLU A 82 -11.98 -0.33 -2.54
CA GLU A 82 -11.90 -0.12 -4.00
C GLU A 82 -10.59 -0.69 -4.55
N THR A 83 -10.63 -1.28 -5.74
CA THR A 83 -9.44 -1.77 -6.45
C THR A 83 -9.31 -1.07 -7.80
N HIS A 84 -8.13 -0.52 -8.08
CA HIS A 84 -7.78 0.10 -9.36
C HIS A 84 -6.70 -0.72 -10.06
N ASN A 85 -6.88 -1.00 -11.35
CA ASN A 85 -5.95 -1.79 -12.15
C ASN A 85 -5.41 -1.02 -13.38
N PRO A 86 -4.73 0.12 -13.20
CA PRO A 86 -4.18 0.85 -14.33
C PRO A 86 -3.00 0.08 -14.94
N THR A 87 -2.88 0.20 -16.26
CA THR A 87 -1.86 -0.48 -17.06
C THR A 87 -1.34 0.45 -18.15
N GLY A 88 -0.16 0.17 -18.67
CA GLY A 88 0.40 0.88 -19.80
C GLY A 88 1.71 0.28 -20.27
N TYR A 89 2.46 1.07 -21.03
CA TYR A 89 3.84 0.79 -21.35
C TYR A 89 4.69 2.04 -21.11
N VAL A 90 5.99 1.85 -20.95
CA VAL A 90 6.95 2.93 -20.76
C VAL A 90 8.21 2.62 -21.57
N GLU A 91 8.62 3.58 -22.38
CA GLU A 91 9.84 3.49 -23.19
C GLU A 91 11.09 3.61 -22.31
N GLU A 92 12.23 3.13 -22.82
CA GLU A 92 13.53 3.24 -22.17
C GLU A 92 13.85 4.69 -21.74
N GLY A 93 14.29 4.84 -20.49
CA GLY A 93 14.62 6.13 -19.90
C GLY A 93 13.40 7.03 -19.59
N LYS A 94 12.17 6.56 -19.81
CA LYS A 94 10.94 7.31 -19.51
C LYS A 94 10.31 6.88 -18.18
N LYS A 95 9.27 7.63 -17.81
CA LYS A 95 8.45 7.36 -16.63
C LYS A 95 6.96 7.48 -16.96
N ALA A 96 6.17 6.60 -16.35
CA ALA A 96 4.72 6.70 -16.28
C ALA A 96 4.31 7.16 -14.88
N ARG A 97 3.15 7.80 -14.77
CA ARG A 97 2.62 8.32 -13.50
C ARG A 97 1.14 8.01 -13.39
N VAL A 98 0.76 7.38 -12.29
CA VAL A 98 -0.63 7.20 -11.88
C VAL A 98 -0.89 8.14 -10.71
N ASN A 99 -1.87 9.04 -10.87
CA ASN A 99 -2.29 9.92 -9.79
C ASN A 99 -3.43 9.28 -9.00
N LEU A 100 -3.27 9.23 -7.68
CA LEU A 100 -4.24 8.65 -6.77
C LEU A 100 -4.70 9.71 -5.78
N ASN A 101 -6.01 9.86 -5.61
CA ASN A 101 -6.60 10.74 -4.60
C ASN A 101 -7.32 9.89 -3.56
N LEU A 102 -6.83 9.93 -2.33
CA LEU A 102 -7.40 9.27 -1.16
C LEU A 102 -8.34 10.23 -0.46
N ARG A 103 -9.55 9.74 -0.19
CA ARG A 103 -10.58 10.53 0.48
C ARG A 103 -10.35 10.51 1.98
N LYS A 104 -10.66 11.62 2.63
CA LYS A 104 -10.92 11.64 4.06
C LYS A 104 -12.15 10.80 4.36
N HIS A 105 -12.10 10.04 5.45
CA HIS A 105 -13.22 9.20 5.84
C HIS A 105 -14.38 10.10 6.37
N PRO A 106 -15.64 9.89 5.93
CA PRO A 106 -16.74 10.82 6.19
C PRO A 106 -17.16 10.93 7.66
N ASN A 107 -16.80 9.96 8.51
CA ASN A 107 -17.05 10.01 9.95
C ASN A 107 -15.83 10.53 10.72
N ASP A 108 -15.57 11.83 10.59
CA ASP A 108 -14.49 12.58 11.28
C ASP A 108 -14.73 12.77 12.79
N ALA A 109 -15.81 12.22 13.37
CA ALA A 109 -16.05 12.26 14.81
C ALA A 109 -15.12 11.31 15.60
N LYS A 110 -14.13 10.71 14.94
CA LYS A 110 -13.07 9.95 15.60
C LYS A 110 -11.97 10.92 15.97
N PHE A 111 -11.47 10.78 17.19
CA PHE A 111 -10.30 11.40 17.80
C PHE A 111 -9.16 11.85 16.85
N ARG A 112 -9.01 11.21 15.69
CA ARG A 112 -8.08 11.58 14.63
C ARG A 112 -8.76 11.49 13.26
N SER A 113 -8.59 12.51 12.42
CA SER A 113 -9.03 12.47 11.03
C SER A 113 -8.24 11.44 10.24
N ARG A 114 -8.91 10.48 9.62
CA ARG A 114 -8.26 9.41 8.85
C ARG A 114 -8.53 9.58 7.36
N PHE A 115 -7.49 9.44 6.57
CA PHE A 115 -7.61 9.25 5.14
C PHE A 115 -7.62 7.77 4.84
N GLN A 116 -8.20 7.39 3.69
CA GLN A 116 -8.01 6.06 3.15
C GLN A 116 -6.51 5.74 3.06
N GLU A 117 -6.18 4.47 3.26
CA GLU A 117 -4.85 3.93 3.00
C GLU A 117 -4.89 3.15 1.68
N PHE A 118 -3.74 2.79 1.11
CA PHE A 118 -3.71 1.87 -0.02
C PHE A 118 -2.48 0.97 -0.04
N TYR A 119 -2.65 -0.18 -0.68
CA TYR A 119 -1.58 -1.07 -1.10
C TYR A 119 -1.38 -0.97 -2.60
N VAL A 120 -0.16 -1.20 -3.08
CA VAL A 120 0.13 -1.25 -4.51
C VAL A 120 1.14 -2.35 -4.81
N ASP A 121 0.80 -3.20 -5.78
CA ASP A 121 1.74 -4.07 -6.49
C ASP A 121 1.97 -3.57 -7.91
N VAL A 122 3.15 -3.80 -8.47
CA VAL A 122 3.47 -3.45 -9.86
C VAL A 122 4.16 -4.62 -10.56
N GLY A 123 3.54 -5.13 -11.61
CA GLY A 123 4.12 -6.13 -12.50
C GLY A 123 4.72 -5.49 -13.76
N TYR A 124 5.75 -6.15 -14.31
CA TYR A 124 6.41 -5.77 -15.56
C TYR A 124 6.43 -6.94 -16.57
N SER A 125 6.39 -6.63 -17.87
CA SER A 125 6.50 -7.63 -18.94
C SER A 125 6.90 -6.98 -20.27
N ILE A 126 7.45 -7.77 -21.20
CA ILE A 126 7.72 -7.35 -22.58
C ILE A 126 6.64 -7.80 -23.58
N ASP A 127 5.84 -8.81 -23.23
CA ASP A 127 4.90 -9.46 -24.14
C ASP A 127 3.48 -8.87 -24.08
N GLY A 128 3.18 -8.09 -23.02
CA GLY A 128 1.88 -7.47 -22.81
C GLY A 128 1.68 -7.04 -21.36
N ALA A 129 0.51 -6.49 -21.03
CA ALA A 129 0.20 -6.08 -19.66
C ALA A 129 0.22 -7.29 -18.71
N PRO A 130 1.07 -7.28 -17.66
CA PRO A 130 1.12 -8.36 -16.69
C PRO A 130 -0.10 -8.33 -15.76
N ALA A 131 -0.28 -9.40 -14.97
CA ALA A 131 -1.29 -9.47 -13.92
C ALA A 131 -0.62 -9.36 -12.54
N PRO A 132 -0.55 -8.14 -11.96
CA PRO A 132 0.00 -7.94 -10.62
C PRO A 132 -0.91 -8.55 -9.55
N ASN A 133 -0.36 -8.84 -8.39
CA ASN A 133 -1.07 -9.40 -7.25
C ASN A 133 -1.80 -8.32 -6.46
N CYS A 134 -3.01 -8.64 -6.01
CA CYS A 134 -3.77 -7.84 -5.05
C CYS A 134 -3.68 -8.54 -3.69
N PHE A 135 -2.85 -8.03 -2.77
CA PHE A 135 -2.51 -8.72 -1.52
C PHE A 135 -3.03 -8.01 -0.26
N ALA A 136 -3.76 -6.89 -0.38
CA ALA A 136 -4.16 -6.09 0.78
C ALA A 136 -4.92 -6.90 1.83
N SER A 137 -5.87 -7.74 1.40
CA SER A 137 -6.63 -8.61 2.32
C SER A 137 -5.71 -9.57 3.11
N GLN A 138 -4.67 -10.08 2.48
CA GLN A 138 -3.68 -10.95 3.13
C GLN A 138 -2.79 -10.16 4.09
N CYS A 139 -2.37 -8.95 3.73
CA CYS A 139 -1.56 -8.09 4.58
C CYS A 139 -2.35 -7.58 5.80
N GLU A 140 -3.60 -7.16 5.60
CA GLU A 140 -4.48 -6.71 6.68
C GLU A 140 -4.84 -7.83 7.65
N ALA A 141 -4.98 -9.07 7.17
CA ALA A 141 -5.14 -10.23 8.06
C ALA A 141 -3.96 -10.39 9.04
N LYS A 142 -2.72 -10.06 8.63
CA LYS A 142 -1.53 -10.12 9.50
C LYS A 142 -1.46 -8.94 10.46
N LYS A 143 -1.87 -7.75 10.02
CA LYS A 143 -1.85 -6.51 10.81
C LYS A 143 -3.04 -6.36 11.77
N ARG A 144 -4.07 -7.20 11.62
CA ARG A 144 -5.38 -7.05 12.27
C ARG A 144 -5.32 -6.89 13.78
N SER A 145 -4.52 -7.70 14.49
CA SER A 145 -4.44 -7.63 15.96
C SER A 145 -3.90 -6.27 16.41
N LEU A 146 -2.75 -5.86 15.87
CA LEU A 146 -2.14 -4.57 16.19
C LEU A 146 -3.04 -3.39 15.83
N ARG A 147 -3.72 -3.45 14.68
CA ARG A 147 -4.68 -2.40 14.29
C ARG A 147 -5.87 -2.29 15.25
N LEU A 148 -6.30 -3.40 15.86
CA LEU A 148 -7.33 -3.37 16.90
C LEU A 148 -6.78 -2.80 18.21
N GLU A 149 -5.54 -3.10 18.57
CA GLU A 149 -4.88 -2.51 19.76
C GLU A 149 -4.69 -1.01 19.61
N ILE A 150 -4.26 -0.53 18.43
CA ILE A 150 -4.19 0.91 18.12
C ILE A 150 -5.55 1.56 18.32
N ARG A 151 -6.60 0.96 17.76
CA ARG A 151 -7.96 1.49 17.90
C ARG A 151 -8.41 1.54 19.36
N GLU A 152 -8.10 0.52 20.15
CA GLU A 152 -8.46 0.52 21.56
C GLU A 152 -7.72 1.62 22.33
N ASN A 153 -6.42 1.78 22.08
CA ASN A 153 -5.62 2.87 22.64
C ASN A 153 -6.20 4.24 22.28
N GLU A 154 -6.56 4.47 21.01
CA GLU A 154 -7.18 5.72 20.56
C GLU A 154 -8.55 5.96 21.18
N ASN A 155 -9.39 4.93 21.32
CA ASN A 155 -10.70 5.07 21.96
C ASN A 155 -10.58 5.50 23.43
N VAL A 156 -9.62 4.93 24.16
CA VAL A 156 -9.38 5.27 25.56
C VAL A 156 -8.73 6.65 25.68
N TRP A 157 -7.79 6.98 24.78
CA TRP A 157 -7.19 8.31 24.72
C TRP A 157 -8.25 9.38 24.44
N GLU A 158 -9.17 9.15 23.51
CA GLU A 158 -10.28 10.06 23.23
C GLU A 158 -11.15 10.31 24.47
N GLN A 159 -11.45 9.27 25.23
CA GLN A 159 -12.21 9.40 26.47
C GLN A 159 -11.45 10.21 27.51
N ALA A 160 -10.13 10.01 27.63
CA ALA A 160 -9.28 10.78 28.53
C ALA A 160 -9.24 12.28 28.16
N GLU A 161 -9.12 12.63 26.87
CA GLU A 161 -9.14 14.03 26.43
C GLU A 161 -10.51 14.69 26.61
N ARG A 162 -11.60 13.95 26.37
CA ARG A 162 -12.96 14.43 26.68
C ARG A 162 -13.12 14.67 28.18
N ALA A 163 -12.65 13.75 29.02
CA ALA A 163 -12.70 13.91 30.47
C ALA A 163 -11.86 15.11 30.94
N LEU A 164 -10.66 15.30 30.39
CA LEU A 164 -9.82 16.47 30.66
C LEU A 164 -10.52 17.77 30.26
N SER A 165 -11.15 17.80 29.07
CA SER A 165 -11.89 18.96 28.59
C SER A 165 -13.06 19.31 29.50
N GLU A 166 -13.80 18.31 29.99
CA GLU A 166 -14.88 18.52 30.96
C GLU A 166 -14.36 18.98 32.33
N ARG A 167 -13.22 18.45 32.81
CA ARG A 167 -12.59 18.97 34.04
C ARG A 167 -12.18 20.43 33.89
N ILE A 168 -11.57 20.81 32.76
CA ILE A 168 -11.21 22.20 32.48
C ILE A 168 -12.44 23.10 32.56
N LYS A 169 -13.54 22.75 31.89
CA LYS A 169 -14.79 23.54 31.95
C LYS A 169 -15.36 23.65 33.36
N ASN A 170 -15.23 22.60 34.17
CA ASN A 170 -15.76 22.58 35.54
C ASN A 170 -14.87 23.34 36.54
N GLU A 171 -13.55 23.30 36.35
CA GLU A 171 -12.57 23.84 37.31
C GLU A 171 -12.07 25.25 36.95
N CYS A 172 -12.15 25.63 35.67
CA CYS A 172 -11.68 26.90 35.12
C CYS A 172 -12.86 27.65 34.48
N PRO A 173 -13.57 28.51 35.23
CA PRO A 173 -14.74 29.22 34.72
C PRO A 173 -14.41 30.17 33.57
N ASP A 174 -15.25 30.17 32.54
CA ASP A 174 -15.14 31.08 31.39
C ASP A 174 -15.52 32.54 31.72
N THR A 175 -16.04 32.79 32.92
CA THR A 175 -16.55 34.12 33.33
C THR A 175 -16.08 34.49 34.74
N GLY A 176 -15.81 35.78 34.94
CA GLY A 176 -15.41 36.32 36.25
C GLY A 176 -13.93 36.18 36.57
N TRP A 177 -13.13 35.62 35.66
CA TRP A 177 -11.67 35.52 35.75
C TRP A 177 -11.04 36.39 34.66
N ASP A 178 -9.83 36.90 34.91
CA ASP A 178 -9.03 37.48 33.83
C ASP A 178 -8.36 36.39 32.98
N THR A 179 -7.88 36.76 31.79
CA THR A 179 -7.29 35.82 30.84
C THR A 179 -6.09 35.05 31.39
N LEU A 180 -5.28 35.67 32.26
CA LEU A 180 -4.10 35.03 32.84
C LEU A 180 -4.52 33.97 33.86
N GLN A 181 -5.50 34.29 34.71
CA GLN A 181 -6.06 33.37 35.70
C GLN A 181 -6.69 32.14 35.04
N SER A 182 -7.46 32.33 33.96
CA SER A 182 -8.06 31.22 33.22
C SER A 182 -6.98 30.31 32.62
N GLN A 183 -5.95 30.90 32.00
CA GLN A 183 -4.85 30.14 31.43
C GLN A 183 -4.06 29.36 32.49
N GLU A 184 -3.72 29.98 33.63
CA GLU A 184 -2.99 29.32 34.71
C GLU A 184 -3.76 28.13 35.31
N CYS A 185 -5.09 28.23 35.37
CA CYS A 185 -5.92 27.09 35.78
C CYS A 185 -5.95 25.99 34.73
N GLU A 186 -6.16 26.33 33.46
CA GLU A 186 -6.14 25.35 32.38
C GLU A 186 -4.81 24.59 32.35
N ASP A 187 -3.69 25.30 32.43
CA ASP A 187 -2.35 24.73 32.40
C ASP A 187 -2.12 23.79 33.60
N ARG A 188 -2.62 24.16 34.78
CA ARG A 188 -2.57 23.30 35.97
C ARG A 188 -3.39 22.02 35.79
N VAL A 189 -4.61 22.13 35.26
CA VAL A 189 -5.51 20.97 35.04
C VAL A 189 -4.95 20.05 33.94
N LYS A 190 -4.34 20.63 32.89
CA LYS A 190 -3.65 19.89 31.82
C LYS A 190 -2.40 19.19 32.34
N ALA A 191 -1.57 19.87 33.13
CA ALA A 191 -0.34 19.30 33.72
C ALA A 191 -0.63 18.03 34.54
N ALA A 192 -1.77 17.98 35.25
CA ALA A 192 -2.18 16.81 36.01
C ALA A 192 -2.47 15.56 35.15
N SER A 193 -2.83 15.73 33.88
CA SER A 193 -3.07 14.62 32.92
C SER A 193 -1.95 14.43 31.91
N GLN A 194 -0.90 15.25 31.93
CA GLN A 194 0.16 15.22 30.93
C GLN A 194 0.83 13.85 30.81
N ALA A 195 1.18 13.23 31.95
CA ALA A 195 1.83 11.91 31.96
C ALA A 195 0.95 10.79 31.40
N GLU A 196 -0.37 10.89 31.58
CA GLU A 196 -1.34 9.94 31.03
C GLU A 196 -1.46 10.11 29.51
N LEU A 197 -1.59 11.34 29.02
CA LEU A 197 -1.67 11.63 27.59
C LEU A 197 -0.40 11.23 26.84
N GLN A 198 0.78 11.51 27.42
CA GLN A 198 2.06 11.09 26.86
C GLN A 198 2.21 9.57 26.78
N ARG A 199 1.57 8.83 27.70
CA ARG A 199 1.57 7.37 27.65
C ARG A 199 0.76 6.87 26.45
N PHE A 200 -0.42 7.43 26.18
CA PHE A 200 -1.21 7.04 25.01
C PHE A 200 -0.48 7.33 23.70
N GLU A 201 0.21 8.48 23.63
CA GLU A 201 1.05 8.86 22.50
C GLU A 201 2.20 7.87 22.27
N ALA A 202 2.96 7.55 23.33
CA ALA A 202 4.06 6.60 23.24
C ALA A 202 3.58 5.20 22.83
N THR A 203 2.44 4.73 23.39
CA THR A 203 1.84 3.45 23.01
C THR A 203 1.34 3.44 21.57
N ASP A 204 0.73 4.53 21.09
CA ASP A 204 0.29 4.64 19.69
C ASP A 204 1.50 4.57 18.74
N LEU A 205 2.57 5.28 19.05
CA LEU A 205 3.81 5.28 18.26
C LEU A 205 4.42 3.86 18.19
N GLU A 206 4.56 3.20 19.34
CA GLU A 206 5.10 1.83 19.43
C GLU A 206 4.26 0.83 18.62
N LEU A 207 2.93 0.88 18.73
CA LEU A 207 2.06 -0.01 17.98
C LEU A 207 2.11 0.25 16.46
N ARG A 208 2.24 1.51 16.03
CA ARG A 208 2.39 1.87 14.61
C ARG A 208 3.75 1.43 14.05
N GLU A 209 4.80 1.52 14.85
CA GLU A 209 6.12 0.98 14.49
C GLU A 209 6.00 -0.53 14.29
N GLN A 210 5.38 -1.26 15.22
CA GLN A 210 5.13 -2.71 15.06
C GLN A 210 4.29 -3.06 13.82
N VAL A 211 3.27 -2.26 13.48
CA VAL A 211 2.50 -2.46 12.24
C VAL A 211 3.37 -2.27 11.00
N THR A 212 4.30 -1.32 11.05
CA THR A 212 5.26 -1.04 9.98
C THR A 212 6.31 -2.14 9.88
N GLU A 213 6.72 -2.75 10.99
CA GLU A 213 7.64 -3.89 11.03
C GLU A 213 7.04 -5.20 10.47
N ILE A 214 5.71 -5.31 10.37
CA ILE A 214 5.05 -6.40 9.64
C ILE A 214 5.27 -6.18 8.13
N GLU A 215 6.50 -6.44 7.69
CA GLU A 215 6.90 -6.53 6.30
C GLU A 215 7.35 -7.95 5.97
N PRO A 216 6.51 -8.71 5.28
CA PRO A 216 7.04 -9.61 4.26
C PRO A 216 6.59 -9.11 2.88
N GLY A 217 7.56 -8.78 2.03
CA GLY A 217 7.32 -8.39 0.63
C GLY A 217 6.50 -7.10 0.50
N ASP A 218 5.51 -7.12 -0.39
CA ASP A 218 4.76 -5.94 -0.81
C ASP A 218 3.72 -5.41 0.22
N CYS A 219 3.68 -5.93 1.44
CA CYS A 219 2.72 -5.55 2.49
C CYS A 219 2.90 -4.14 3.09
N ARG A 220 3.54 -3.22 2.37
CA ARG A 220 3.63 -1.82 2.75
C ARG A 220 2.33 -1.10 2.42
N SER A 221 1.66 -0.57 3.45
CA SER A 221 0.54 0.35 3.26
C SER A 221 1.07 1.77 3.13
N TYR A 222 0.44 2.55 2.25
CA TYR A 222 0.68 3.97 2.13
C TYR A 222 -0.50 4.71 2.72
N SER A 223 -0.22 5.40 3.82
CA SER A 223 -1.14 6.29 4.50
C SER A 223 -0.61 7.71 4.39
N GLY A 224 -1.51 8.68 4.39
CA GLY A 224 -1.11 10.08 4.45
C GLY A 224 -0.70 10.49 5.84
N GLU A 225 0.34 9.93 6.44
CA GLU A 225 0.96 10.60 7.58
C GLU A 225 1.57 11.92 7.10
N LEU A 226 1.22 13.00 7.79
CA LEU A 226 1.97 14.24 7.69
C LEU A 226 3.36 13.91 8.26
N ALA A 227 4.42 14.19 7.50
CA ALA A 227 5.61 14.61 8.19
C ALA A 227 5.17 15.77 9.09
N GLU A 228 5.33 15.60 10.40
CA GLU A 228 5.27 16.74 11.33
C GLU A 228 6.20 17.86 10.87
#